data_AF-A0A386C8V5-F1
#
_entry.id   AF-A0A386C8V5-F1
#
_cell.length_a   1.000
_cell.length_b   1.000
_cell.length_c   1.000
_cell.angle_alpha   90.00
_cell.angle_beta   90.00
_cell.angle_gamma   90.00
#
_symmetry.space_group_name_H-M   'P 1'
#
loop_
_entity.id
_entity.type
_entity.pdbx_description
1 polymer ?
#
loop_
_entity_poly.entity_id
_entity_poly.type
_entity_poly.pdbx_seq_one_letter_code
_entity_poly.pdbx_strand_id
1 'polypeptide(L)' 'RLAGTALGGWLLAKSALVAQGKLANRDGDPAFLEAKLVTARFYAEVILPPALAQLGPLKAAGRTVFALRAEQF' A
#
# COMPACT_ATOMS: atom_id res chain seq x y z
N ARG A 1 -9.84 -3.73 3.64
CA ARG A 1 -8.55 -3.92 2.92
C ARG A 1 -7.81 -2.61 2.68
N LEU A 2 -8.43 -1.57 2.09
CA LEU A 2 -7.82 -0.25 1.85
C LEU A 2 -6.95 0.28 3.01
N ALA A 3 -7.51 0.40 4.22
CA ALA A 3 -6.76 0.93 5.37
C ALA A 3 -5.50 0.11 5.70
N GLY A 4 -5.59 -1.22 5.67
CA GLY A 4 -4.45 -2.10 5.93
C GLY A 4 -3.35 -1.95 4.87
N THR A 5 -3.72 -1.85 3.59
CA THR A 5 -2.75 -1.64 2.50
C THR A 5 -2.09 -0.26 2.59
N ALA A 6 -2.85 0.79 2.91
CA ALA A 6 -2.30 2.13 3.09
C ALA A 6 -1.31 2.20 4.27
N LEU A 7 -1.68 1.62 5.42
CA LEU A 7 -0.82 1.56 6.60
C LEU A 7 0.44 0.73 6.35
N GLY A 8 0.32 -0.41 5.66
CA GLY A 8 1.45 -1.25 5.28
C GLY A 8 2.44 -0.50 4.38
N GLY A 9 1.94 0.22 3.38
CA GLY A 9 2.76 1.06 2.50
C GLY A 9 3.50 2.16 3.26
N TRP A 10 2.82 2.83 4.21
CA TRP A 10 3.46 3.84 5.07
C TRP A 10 4.58 3.27 5.92
N LEU A 11 4.36 2.12 6.57
CA LEU A 11 5.40 1.46 7.38
C LEU A 11 6.61 1.04 6.53
N LEU A 12 6.39 0.53 5.32
CA LEU A 12 7.46 0.18 4.39
C LEU A 12 8.23 1.42 3.91
N ALA A 13 7.55 2.53 3.61
CA ALA A 13 8.20 3.78 3.26
C ALA A 13 9.08 4.31 4.40
N LYS A 14 8.61 4.25 5.65
CA LYS A 14 9.45 4.59 6.82
C LYS A 14 10.66 3.66 6.94
N SER A 15 10.47 2.36 6.75
CA SER A 15 11.59 1.40 6.78
C SER A 15 12.62 1.69 5.69
N ALA A 16 12.18 2.10 4.49
CA ALA A 16 13.06 2.47 3.40
C ALA A 16 13.85 3.74 3.72
N LEU A 17 13.23 4.75 4.34
CA LEU A 17 13.91 5.97 4.77
C LEU A 17 15.04 5.66 5.77
N VAL A 18 14.77 4.81 6.77
CA VAL A 18 15.80 4.37 7.72
C VAL A 18 16.91 3.58 7.02
N ALA A 19 16.56 2.71 6.07
CA ALA A 19 17.53 1.92 5.33
C ALA A 19 18.46 2.78 4.47
N GLN A 20 17.93 3.83 3.82
CA GLN A 20 18.75 4.81 3.08
C GLN A 20 19.75 5.52 4.00
N GLY A 21 19.31 5.96 5.17
CA GLY A 21 20.20 6.60 6.15
C GLY A 21 21.31 5.65 6.63
N LYS A 22 20.97 4.39 6.90
CA LYS A 22 21.95 3.36 7.29
C LYS A 22 22.96 3.06 6.17
N LEU A 23 22.51 2.95 4.92
CA LEU A 23 23.40 2.77 3.77
C LEU A 23 24.37 3.95 3.61
N ALA A 24 23.88 5.19 3.73
CA ALA A 24 24.71 6.38 3.64
C ALA A 24 25.82 6.41 4.71
N ASN A 25 25.50 5.92 5.91
CA ASN A 25 26.44 5.85 7.04
C ASN A 25 27.27 4.57 7.08
N ARG A 26 27.10 3.65 6.09
CA ARG A 26 27.71 2.31 6.08
C ARG A 26 27.43 1.51 7.37
N ASP A 27 26.24 1.67 7.94
CA ASP A 27 25.80 1.03 9.17
C ASP A 27 24.90 -0.19 8.88
N GLY A 28 25.46 -1.39 9.01
CA GLY A 28 24.77 -2.66 8.83
C GLY A 28 25.04 -3.34 7.48
N ASP A 29 24.25 -4.36 7.16
CA ASP A 29 24.40 -5.17 5.94
C ASP A 29 23.80 -4.45 4.72
N PRO A 30 24.62 -4.04 3.72
CA PRO A 30 24.13 -3.35 2.54
C PRO A 30 23.08 -4.16 1.75
N ALA A 31 23.25 -5.48 1.63
CA ALA A 31 22.35 -6.32 0.85
C ALA A 31 20.94 -6.34 1.46
N PHE A 32 20.85 -6.45 2.79
CA PHE A 32 19.58 -6.38 3.50
C PHE A 32 18.91 -5.00 3.37
N LEU A 33 19.70 -3.92 3.49
CA LEU A 33 19.17 -2.56 3.40
C LEU A 33 18.69 -2.22 1.99
N GLU A 34 19.42 -2.63 0.96
CA GLU A 34 18.99 -2.52 -0.44
C GLU A 34 17.71 -3.33 -0.70
N ALA A 35 17.62 -4.54 -0.17
CA ALA A 35 16.40 -5.35 -0.26
C ALA A 35 15.18 -4.65 0.39
N LYS A 36 15.38 -3.89 1.48
CA LYS A 36 14.31 -3.06 2.06
C LYS A 36 13.83 -1.96 1.12
N LEU A 37 14.75 -1.32 0.39
CA LEU A 37 14.38 -0.29 -0.59
C LEU A 37 13.56 -0.90 -1.73
N VAL A 38 14.03 -2.01 -2.30
CA VAL A 38 13.34 -2.72 -3.39
C VAL A 38 11.95 -3.19 -2.94
N THR A 39 11.85 -3.75 -1.74
CA THR A 39 10.57 -4.23 -1.20
C THR A 39 9.56 -3.09 -1.02
N ALA A 40 10.00 -1.95 -0.46
CA ALA A 40 9.13 -0.79 -0.28
C ALA A 40 8.66 -0.23 -1.63
N ARG A 41 9.55 -0.18 -2.62
CA ARG A 41 9.22 0.26 -3.98
C ARG A 41 8.22 -0.66 -4.67
N PHE A 42 8.46 -1.99 -4.62
CA PHE A 42 7.53 -2.98 -5.16
C PHE A 42 6.13 -2.82 -4.54
N TYR A 43 6.06 -2.63 -3.23
CA TYR A 43 4.76 -2.43 -2.57
C TYR A 43 4.05 -1.17 -3.06
N ALA A 44 4.79 -0.06 -3.19
CA ALA A 44 4.24 1.21 -3.66
C ALA A 44 3.78 1.16 -5.12
N GLU A 45 4.50 0.46 -5.98
CA GLU A 45 4.23 0.41 -7.42
C GLU A 45 3.22 -0.69 -7.80
N VAL A 46 3.19 -1.82 -7.07
CA VAL A 46 2.41 -3.01 -7.47
C VAL A 46 1.24 -3.28 -6.54
N ILE A 47 1.42 -3.16 -5.22
CA ILE A 47 0.41 -3.57 -4.23
C ILE A 47 -0.53 -2.43 -3.85
N LEU A 48 0.00 -1.22 -3.68
CA LEU A 48 -0.74 -0.06 -3.20
C LEU A 48 -1.78 0.50 -4.20
N PRO A 49 -1.50 0.62 -5.52
CA PRO A 49 -2.41 1.30 -6.44
C PRO A 49 -3.81 0.69 -6.53
N PRO A 50 -3.97 -0.66 -6.61
CA PRO A 50 -5.31 -1.27 -6.63
C PRO A 50 -6.15 -0.95 -5.38
N ALA A 51 -5.52 -0.81 -4.21
CA ALA A 51 -6.24 -0.45 -2.99
C ALA A 51 -6.81 0.97 -3.08
N LEU A 52 -6.06 1.92 -3.64
CA LEU A 52 -6.53 3.31 -3.81
C LEU A 52 -7.77 3.40 -4.72
N ALA A 53 -7.85 2.56 -5.73
CA ALA A 53 -9.02 2.48 -6.62
C ALA A 53 -10.33 2.13 -5.88
N GLN A 54 -10.25 1.52 -4.69
CA GLN A 54 -11.43 1.18 -3.88
C GLN A 54 -12.12 2.39 -3.27
N LEU A 55 -11.45 3.55 -3.18
CA LEU A 55 -11.98 4.73 -2.49
C LEU A 55 -13.22 5.32 -3.17
N GLY A 56 -13.26 5.35 -4.50
CA GLY A 56 -14.40 5.85 -5.27
C GLY A 56 -15.68 5.03 -5.02
N PRO A 57 -15.65 3.70 -5.27
CA PRO A 57 -16.77 2.82 -4.96
C PRO A 57 -17.25 2.91 -3.51
N LEU A 58 -16.33 2.95 -2.54
CA LEU A 58 -16.69 3.07 -1.12
C LEU A 58 -17.52 4.33 -0.82
N LYS A 59 -17.28 5.44 -1.54
CA LYS A 59 -18.01 6.70 -1.33
C LYS A 59 -19.33 6.77 -2.08
N ALA A 60 -19.44 6.10 -3.24
CA ALA A 60 -20.52 6.34 -4.19
C ALA A 60 -21.49 5.16 -4.38
N ALA A 61 -21.06 3.93 -4.11
CA ALA A 61 -21.79 2.73 -4.54
C ALA A 61 -23.08 2.44 -3.77
N GLY A 62 -23.32 3.09 -2.61
CA GLY A 62 -24.49 2.81 -1.77
C GLY A 62 -25.81 2.90 -2.55
N ARG A 63 -26.03 3.99 -3.28
CA ARG A 63 -27.26 4.16 -4.09
C ARG A 63 -27.41 3.09 -5.17
N THR A 64 -26.31 2.63 -5.77
CA THR A 64 -26.32 1.61 -6.81
C THR A 64 -26.64 0.23 -6.23
N VAL A 65 -26.04 -0.14 -5.10
CA VAL A 65 -26.22 -1.46 -4.48
C VAL A 65 -27.64 -1.63 -3.94
N PHE A 66 -28.24 -0.56 -3.41
CA PHE A 66 -29.61 -0.58 -2.89
C PHE A 66 -30.69 -0.33 -3.96
N ALA A 67 -30.34 -0.24 -5.25
CA ALA A 67 -31.30 0.03 -6.31
C ALA A 67 -32.12 -1.19 -6.75
N LEU A 68 -31.61 -2.41 -6.52
CA LEU A 68 -32.28 -3.66 -6.89
C LEU A 68 -32.98 -4.28 -5.67
N ARG A 69 -34.19 -4.80 -5.90
CA ARG A 69 -34.91 -5.64 -4.93
C ARG A 69 -34.38 -7.07 -4.98
N ALA A 70 -34.62 -7.84 -3.91
CA ALA A 70 -34.12 -9.21 -3.80
C ALA A 70 -34.61 -10.11 -4.94
N GLU A 71 -35.83 -9.89 -5.43
CA GLU A 71 -36.43 -10.63 -6.55
C GLU A 71 -35.75 -10.39 -7.92
N GLN A 72 -34.82 -9.44 -8.01
CA GLN A 72 -34.13 -9.05 -9.24
C GLN A 72 -32.70 -9.63 -9.37
N PHE A 73 -32.29 -10.47 -8.42
CA PHE A 73 -31.03 -11.23 -8.42
C PHE A 73 -31.28 -12.69 -8.78
#